data_AF-A0A3C0MB64-F1
#
_entry.id   AF-A0A3C0MB64-F1
#
_cell.length_a   1.000
_cell.length_b   1.000
_cell.length_c   1.000
_cell.angle_alpha   90.00
_cell.angle_beta   90.00
_cell.angle_gamma   90.00
#
_symmetry.space_group_name_H-M   'P 1'
#
loop_
_entity.id
_entity.type
_entity.pdbx_description
1 polymer ?
#
loop_
_entity_poly.entity_id
_entity_poly.type
_entity_poly.pdbx_seq_one_letter_code
_entity_poly.pdbx_strand_id
1 'polypeptide(L)' 'PGAQEYAANQAREEARHVTAFAQYVKVRWGKPMPIGGSLGGVLNELVASPYAWKKIVGMQLLVEGLAMGAFA' A
#
# COMPACT_ATOMS: atom_id res chain seq x y z
N PRO A 1 3.91 -11.50 20.22
CA PRO A 1 4.95 -10.45 20.08
C PRO A 1 5.45 -10.29 18.63
N GLY A 2 5.94 -11.34 17.98
CA GLY A 2 6.55 -11.23 16.64
C GLY A 2 5.62 -10.79 15.51
N ALA A 3 4.35 -11.20 15.51
CA ALA A 3 3.41 -10.82 14.44
C ALA A 3 3.07 -9.31 14.43
N GLN A 4 2.98 -8.68 15.61
CA GLN A 4 2.74 -7.24 15.72
C GLN A 4 3.98 -6.43 15.30
N GLU A 5 5.16 -6.88 15.71
CA GLU A 5 6.43 -6.26 15.31
C GLU A 5 6.66 -6.38 13.81
N TYR A 6 6.36 -7.54 13.22
CA TYR A 6 6.43 -7.75 11.77
C TYR A 6 5.46 -6.82 11.02
N ALA A 7 4.21 -6.72 11.45
CA ALA A 7 3.23 -5.83 10.83
C ALA A 7 3.64 -4.35 10.95
N ALA A 8 4.16 -3.94 12.10
CA ALA A 8 4.66 -2.58 12.29
C ALA A 8 5.88 -2.28 11.41
N ASN A 9 6.79 -3.26 11.29
CA ASN A 9 7.95 -3.14 10.42
C ASN A 9 7.55 -3.05 8.94
N GLN A 10 6.59 -3.87 8.49
CA GLN A 10 6.05 -3.80 7.14
C GLN A 10 5.46 -2.41 6.86
N ALA A 11 4.61 -1.89 7.76
CA ALA A 11 4.02 -0.57 7.57
C ALA A 11 5.07 0.55 7.52
N ARG A 12 6.16 0.40 8.29
CA ARG A 12 7.30 1.32 8.25
C ARG A 12 8.05 1.25 6.92
N GLU A 13 8.28 0.06 6.38
CA GLU A 13 8.96 -0.11 5.09
C GLU A 13 8.10 0.46 3.94
N GLU A 14 6.79 0.21 3.92
CA GLU A 14 5.92 0.80 2.91
C GLU A 14 5.82 2.33 3.02
N ALA A 15 5.88 2.89 4.24
CA ALA A 15 5.96 4.34 4.41
C ALA A 15 7.24 4.94 3.80
N ARG A 16 8.36 4.20 3.77
CA ARG A 16 9.59 4.62 3.07
C ARG A 16 9.37 4.64 1.56
N HIS A 17 8.68 3.65 0.99
CA HIS A 17 8.30 3.65 -0.43
C HIS A 17 7.44 4.88 -0.77
N VAL A 18 6.38 5.13 0.02
CA VAL A 18 5.50 6.30 -0.17
C VAL A 18 6.30 7.60 -0.13
N THR A 19 7.22 7.74 0.82
CA THR A 19 8.06 8.94 0.96
C THR A 19 8.95 9.15 -0.26
N ALA A 20 9.65 8.11 -0.71
CA ALA A 20 10.54 8.18 -1.86
C ALA A 20 9.78 8.55 -3.15
N PHE A 21 8.66 7.88 -3.42
CA PHE A 21 7.85 8.17 -4.61
C PHE A 21 7.20 9.55 -4.55
N ALA A 22 6.72 9.99 -3.39
CA ALA A 22 6.15 11.32 -3.24
C ALA A 22 7.19 12.42 -3.51
N GLN A 23 8.41 12.26 -3.00
CA GLN A 23 9.52 13.18 -3.27
C GLN A 23 9.88 13.19 -4.75
N TYR A 24 10.04 12.02 -5.37
CA TYR A 24 10.34 11.90 -6.79
C TYR A 24 9.27 12.58 -7.66
N VAL A 25 8.00 12.29 -7.39
CA VAL A 25 6.88 12.89 -8.12
C VAL A 25 6.83 14.40 -7.93
N LYS A 26 7.07 14.90 -6.71
CA LYS A 26 7.11 16.33 -6.44
C LYS A 26 8.17 17.04 -7.28
N VAL A 27 9.37 16.45 -7.39
CA VAL A 27 10.48 17.04 -8.17
C VAL A 27 10.20 17.01 -9.66
N ARG A 28 9.58 15.95 -10.18
CA ARG A 28 9.41 15.76 -11.63
C ARG A 28 8.11 16.33 -12.20
N TRP A 29 7.03 16.28 -11.41
CA TRP A 29 5.66 16.59 -11.86
C TRP A 29 4.86 17.46 -10.85
N GLY A 30 5.47 17.87 -9.73
CA GLY A 30 4.84 18.76 -8.75
C GLY A 30 3.91 18.06 -7.75
N LYS A 31 2.90 17.30 -8.21
CA LYS A 31 1.92 16.64 -7.33
C LYS A 31 1.54 15.23 -7.83
N PRO A 32 1.32 14.25 -6.92
CA PRO A 32 0.74 12.97 -7.29
C PRO A 32 -0.66 13.09 -7.90
N MET A 33 -0.94 12.21 -8.86
CA MET A 33 -2.29 12.05 -9.38
C MET A 33 -3.22 11.47 -8.31
N PRO A 34 -4.53 11.79 -8.34
CA PRO A 34 -5.49 11.15 -7.46
C PRO A 34 -5.59 9.66 -7.76
N ILE A 35 -5.89 8.87 -6.72
CA ILE A 35 -6.15 7.45 -6.86
C ILE A 35 -7.42 7.22 -7.70
N GLY A 36 -7.39 6.22 -8.58
CA GLY A 36 -8.57 5.81 -9.35
C GLY A 36 -9.64 5.19 -8.45
N GLY A 37 -10.91 5.37 -8.80
CA GLY A 37 -12.05 4.94 -7.98
C GLY A 37 -12.03 3.46 -7.61
N SER A 38 -11.70 2.58 -8.56
CA SER A 38 -11.63 1.13 -8.32
C SER A 38 -10.54 0.76 -7.31
N LEU A 39 -9.31 1.25 -7.50
CA LEU A 39 -8.21 0.96 -6.59
C LEU A 39 -8.44 1.55 -5.20
N GLY A 40 -8.91 2.80 -5.14
CA GLY A 40 -9.23 3.46 -3.87
C GLY A 40 -10.35 2.75 -3.10
N GLY A 41 -11.37 2.28 -3.80
CA GLY A 41 -12.45 1.48 -3.22
C GLY A 41 -11.93 0.20 -2.57
N VAL A 42 -11.11 -0.57 -3.30
CA VAL A 42 -10.51 -1.80 -2.77
C VAL A 42 -9.64 -1.52 -1.54
N LEU A 43 -8.75 -0.52 -1.59
CA LEU A 43 -7.90 -0.18 -0.45
C LEU A 43 -8.73 0.20 0.79
N ASN A 44 -9.78 1.01 0.61
CA ASN A 44 -10.67 1.38 1.71
C ASN A 44 -11.39 0.16 2.31
N GLU A 45 -11.90 -0.75 1.48
CA GLU A 45 -12.54 -1.97 1.96
C GLU A 45 -11.57 -2.84 2.78
N LEU A 46 -10.34 -3.02 2.28
CA LEU A 46 -9.34 -3.85 2.94
C LEU A 46 -8.93 -3.30 4.31
N VAL A 47 -8.67 -2.00 4.40
CA VAL A 47 -8.29 -1.36 5.68
C VAL A 47 -9.44 -1.39 6.68
N ALA A 48 -10.66 -1.10 6.23
CA ALA A 48 -11.85 -1.06 7.07
C ALA A 48 -12.35 -2.44 7.51
N SER A 49 -11.91 -3.52 6.84
CA SER A 49 -12.36 -4.87 7.13
C SER A 49 -12.13 -5.25 8.62
N PRO A 50 -13.12 -5.80 9.32
CA PRO A 50 -12.92 -6.34 10.66
C PRO A 50 -12.19 -7.70 10.64
N TYR A 51 -12.11 -8.34 9.47
CA TYR A 51 -11.54 -9.67 9.32
C TYR A 51 -10.05 -9.63 8.96
N ALA A 52 -9.23 -10.30 9.78
CA ALA A 52 -7.78 -10.36 9.58
C ALA A 52 -7.38 -11.05 8.27
N TRP A 53 -8.07 -12.13 7.86
CA TRP A 53 -7.75 -12.85 6.62
C TRP A 53 -7.96 -11.98 5.37
N LYS A 54 -9.00 -11.13 5.35
CA LYS A 54 -9.23 -10.18 4.25
C LYS A 54 -8.08 -9.19 4.13
N LYS A 55 -7.54 -8.71 5.26
CA LYS A 55 -6.38 -7.82 5.28
C LYS A 55 -5.13 -8.51 4.73
N ILE A 56 -4.86 -9.74 5.16
CA ILE A 56 -3.67 -10.48 4.72
C ILE A 56 -3.77 -10.81 3.23
N VAL A 57 -4.85 -11.46 2.79
CA VAL A 57 -5.00 -11.84 1.37
C VAL A 57 -5.10 -10.60 0.48
N GLY A 58 -5.87 -9.59 0.90
CA GLY A 58 -6.05 -8.37 0.13
C GLY A 58 -4.79 -7.52 0.04
N MET A 59 -4.10 -7.26 1.15
CA MET A 59 -2.90 -6.42 1.13
C MET A 59 -1.70 -7.18 0.57
N GLN A 60 -1.38 -8.35 1.13
CA GLN A 60 -0.12 -9.04 0.88
C GLN A 60 -0.09 -9.80 -0.45
N LEU A 61 -1.22 -10.38 -0.88
CA LEU A 61 -1.26 -11.14 -2.14
C LEU A 61 -1.76 -10.27 -3.30
N LEU A 62 -2.86 -9.55 -3.10
CA LEU A 62 -3.47 -8.76 -4.16
C LEU A 62 -2.77 -7.41 -4.35
N VAL A 63 -2.69 -6.55 -3.33
CA VAL A 63 -2.13 -5.19 -3.49
C VAL A 63 -0.64 -5.23 -3.75
N GLU A 64 0.15 -5.96 -2.96
CA GLU A 64 1.58 -6.09 -3.21
C GLU A 64 1.87 -6.82 -4.52
N GLY A 65 1.08 -7.83 -4.89
CA GLY A 65 1.19 -8.51 -6.18
C GLY A 65 0.96 -7.58 -7.37
N LEU A 66 -0.06 -6.72 -7.28
CA LEU A 66 -0.31 -5.68 -8.28
C LEU A 66 0.83 -4.65 -8.35
N ALA A 67 1.36 -4.23 -7.21
CA ALA A 67 2.49 -3.29 -7.15
C ALA A 67 3.74 -3.89 -7.82
N MET A 68 4.09 -5.14 -7.49
CA MET A 68 5.19 -5.85 -8.14
C MET A 68 4.97 -5.99 -9.65
N GLY A 69 3.75 -6.32 -10.09
CA GLY A 69 3.43 -6.39 -11.52
C GLY A 69 3.51 -5.05 -12.26
N ALA A 70 3.26 -3.92 -11.57
CA ALA A 70 3.39 -2.59 -12.14
C ALA A 70 4.84 -2.09 -12.22
N PHE A 71 5.74 -2.65 -11.40
CA PHE A 71 7.18 -2.32 -11.37
C PHE A 71 8.07 -3.38 -12.02
N ALA A 72 7.49 -4.46 -12.57
CA ALA A 72 8.19 -5.46 -13.36
C ALA A 72 8.51 -4.94 -14.77
#